data_AF-A0A2E8XBN1-F1
#
_entry.id   AF-A0A2E8XBN1-F1
#
_cell.length_a   1.000
_cell.length_b   1.000
_cell.length_c   1.000
_cell.angle_alpha   90.00
_cell.angle_beta   90.00
_cell.angle_gamma   90.00
#
_symmetry.space_group_name_H-M   'P 1'
#
loop_
_entity.id
_entity.type
_entity.pdbx_description
1 polymer ?
#
loop_
_entity_poly.entity_id
_entity_poly.type
_entity_poly.pdbx_seq_one_letter_code
_entity_poly.pdbx_strand_id
1 'polypeptide(L)' 'NTNEKILFTLVPSNFILTLKLMIGRLFPKSDRSPTLSPLNTKSFIEIYKDKFEREYNATISRISKVNDLFYTSEFLELRK' A
#
# COMPACT_ATOMS: atom_id res chain seq x y z
N ASN A 1 -25.64 11.12 8.09
CA ASN A 1 -25.28 10.16 7.03
C ASN A 1 -23.81 10.29 6.72
N THR A 2 -22.96 9.61 7.49
CA THR A 2 -21.54 9.51 7.18
C THR A 2 -21.39 8.28 6.28
N ASN A 3 -21.03 8.47 5.01
CA ASN A 3 -20.58 7.36 4.17
C ASN A 3 -19.26 6.85 4.80
N GLU A 4 -19.31 5.78 5.57
CA GLU A 4 -18.13 5.21 6.24
C GLU A 4 -17.16 4.66 5.17
N LYS A 5 -16.19 5.49 4.80
CA LYS A 5 -15.09 5.13 3.90
C LYS A 5 -13.77 5.28 4.62
N ILE A 6 -12.88 4.30 4.43
CA ILE A 6 -11.51 4.37 4.93
C ILE A 6 -10.57 4.30 3.74
N LEU A 7 -9.61 5.24 3.71
CA LEU A 7 -8.61 5.32 2.66
C LEU A 7 -7.23 4.96 3.23
N PHE A 8 -6.56 4.02 2.60
CA PHE A 8 -5.20 3.61 2.94
C PHE A 8 -4.26 3.89 1.78
N THR A 9 -3.02 4.25 2.08
CA THR A 9 -1.95 4.27 1.08
C THR A 9 -1.16 2.98 1.16
N LEU A 10 -1.09 2.29 0.04
CA LEU A 10 -0.30 1.08 -0.18
C LEU A 10 0.94 1.46 -0.97
N VAL A 11 2.10 0.95 -0.57
CA VAL A 11 3.34 1.09 -1.35
C VAL A 11 3.61 -0.25 -2.03
N PRO A 12 3.33 -0.37 -3.34
CA PRO A 12 3.53 -1.61 -4.06
C PRO A 12 5.01 -1.97 -4.08
N SER A 13 5.32 -3.23 -3.78
CA SER A 13 6.63 -3.81 -4.02
C SER A 13 6.85 -3.89 -5.54
N ASN A 14 7.59 -2.94 -6.09
CA ASN A 14 8.09 -3.01 -7.45
C ASN A 14 9.62 -3.12 -7.45
N PHE A 15 10.18 -3.68 -8.53
CA PHE A 15 11.61 -3.97 -8.65
C PHE A 15 12.48 -2.74 -8.38
N ILE A 16 12.04 -1.57 -8.85
CA ILE A 16 12.75 -0.29 -8.67
C ILE A 16 12.80 0.11 -7.20
N LEU A 17 11.70 0.01 -6.47
CA LEU A 17 11.65 0.34 -5.05
C LEU A 17 12.52 -0.61 -4.23
N THR A 18 12.45 -1.91 -4.49
CA THR A 18 13.30 -2.91 -3.83
C THR A 18 14.78 -2.61 -4.05
N LEU A 19 15.17 -2.27 -5.28
CA LEU A 19 16.55 -1.89 -5.61
C LEU A 19 16.97 -0.60 -4.91
N LYS A 20 16.13 0.44 -4.91
CA LYS A 20 16.40 1.70 -4.18
C LYS A 20 16.57 1.47 -2.68
N LEU A 21 15.74 0.63 -2.07
CA LEU A 21 15.85 0.28 -0.65
C LEU A 21 17.12 -0.52 -0.37
N MET A 22 17.50 -1.44 -1.26
CA MET A 22 18.75 -2.19 -1.13
C MET A 22 19.97 -1.26 -1.20
N ILE A 23 20.01 -0.34 -2.17
CA ILE A 23 21.09 0.65 -2.29
C ILE A 23 21.13 1.58 -1.07
N GLY A 24 19.98 2.08 -0.60
CA GLY A 24 19.89 2.93 0.58
C GLY A 24 20.29 2.25 1.89
N ARG A 25 20.17 0.91 1.99
CA ARG A 25 20.69 0.12 3.11
C ARG A 25 22.21 -0.03 3.07
N LEU A 26 22.80 -0.16 1.87
CA LEU A 26 24.24 -0.26 1.67
C LEU A 26 24.97 1.09 1.85
N PHE A 27 24.28 2.21 1.59
CA PHE A 27 24.80 3.57 1.77
C PHE A 27 23.85 4.42 2.63
N PRO A 28 23.82 4.18 3.96
CA PRO A 28 22.84 4.81 4.84
C PRO A 28 23.04 6.34 4.90
N LYS A 29 21.99 7.10 4.58
CA LYS A 29 21.96 8.55 4.80
C LYS A 29 21.54 8.87 6.25
N SER A 30 22.07 9.97 6.79
CA SER A 30 21.83 10.43 8.17
C SER A 30 20.37 10.78 8.45
N ASP A 31 19.60 11.11 7.42
CA ASP A 31 18.17 11.36 7.49
C ASP A 31 17.44 10.20 6.80
N ARG A 32 16.64 9.46 7.56
CA ARG A 32 15.90 8.29 7.06
C ARG A 32 14.42 8.63 7.03
N SER A 33 13.84 8.65 5.84
CA SER A 33 12.39 8.59 5.69
C SER A 33 11.82 7.35 6.40
N PRO A 34 10.57 7.39 6.91
CA PRO A 34 9.95 6.28 7.61
C PRO A 34 10.05 4.98 6.81
N THR A 35 10.38 3.88 7.49
CA THR A 35 10.53 2.58 6.84
C THR A 35 9.15 2.06 6.45
N LEU A 36 8.80 2.17 5.17
CA LEU A 36 7.60 1.54 4.60
C LEU A 36 7.96 0.10 4.20
N SER A 37 7.14 -0.87 4.61
CA SER A 37 7.28 -2.24 4.12
C SER A 37 6.60 -2.35 2.75
N PRO A 38 7.35 -2.64 1.67
CA PRO A 38 6.73 -2.88 0.37
C PRO A 38 5.77 -4.06 0.47
N LEU A 39 4.59 -3.96 -0.15
CA LEU A 39 3.61 -5.04 -0.18
C LEU A 39 3.30 -5.50 -1.59
N ASN A 40 3.04 -6.79 -1.76
CA ASN A 40 2.44 -7.29 -2.99
C ASN A 40 0.94 -6.95 -2.93
N THR A 41 0.52 -5.90 -3.64
CA THR A 41 -0.88 -5.43 -3.64
C THR A 41 -1.83 -6.54 -4.06
N LYS A 42 -1.48 -7.36 -5.06
CA LYS A 42 -2.35 -8.44 -5.55
C LYS A 42 -2.59 -9.49 -4.47
N SER A 43 -1.53 -10.01 -3.85
CA SER A 43 -1.64 -11.00 -2.78
C SER A 43 -2.37 -10.45 -1.57
N PHE A 44 -2.14 -9.17 -1.22
CA PHE A 44 -2.89 -8.51 -0.14
C PHE A 44 -4.41 -8.50 -0.42
N ILE A 45 -4.81 -8.10 -1.64
CA ILE A 45 -6.22 -8.06 -2.03
C ILE A 45 -6.85 -9.46 -1.95
N GLU A 46 -6.15 -10.49 -2.47
CA GLU A 46 -6.65 -11.86 -2.45
C GLU A 46 -6.89 -12.36 -1.02
N ILE A 47 -5.93 -12.15 -0.12
CA ILE A 47 -6.05 -12.51 1.30
C ILE A 47 -7.18 -11.74 1.98
N TYR A 48 -7.30 -10.43 1.70
CA TYR A 48 -8.35 -9.60 2.28
C TYR A 48 -9.75 -10.07 1.88
N LYS A 49 -9.97 -10.32 0.59
CA LYS A 49 -11.25 -10.78 0.06
C LYS A 49 -11.64 -12.15 0.61
N ASP A 50 -10.67 -13.05 0.72
CA ASP A 50 -10.90 -14.41 1.21
C ASP A 50 -11.27 -14.44 2.71
N LYS A 51 -10.51 -13.71 3.53
CA LYS A 51 -10.58 -13.84 5.00
C LYS A 51 -11.38 -12.74 5.69
N PHE A 52 -11.27 -11.50 5.24
CA PHE A 52 -11.62 -10.33 6.03
C PHE A 52 -12.83 -9.56 5.50
N GLU A 53 -13.09 -9.57 4.19
CA GLU A 53 -14.19 -8.79 3.60
C GLU A 53 -15.55 -9.13 4.23
N ARG A 54 -15.85 -10.41 4.43
CA ARG A 54 -17.08 -10.86 5.11
C ARG A 54 -17.06 -10.61 6.61
N GLU A 55 -15.92 -10.83 7.27
CA GLU A 55 -15.76 -10.65 8.71
C GLU A 55 -16.05 -9.20 9.14
N TYR A 56 -15.53 -8.23 8.38
CA TYR A 56 -15.67 -6.81 8.69
C TYR A 56 -16.84 -6.12 7.97
N ASN A 57 -17.56 -6.85 7.11
CA ASN A 57 -18.55 -6.29 6.19
C ASN A 57 -18.00 -5.01 5.51
N ALA A 58 -16.80 -5.12 4.94
CA ALA A 58 -16.08 -3.99 4.39
C ALA A 58 -15.42 -4.38 3.07
N THR A 59 -15.95 -3.88 1.95
CA THR A 59 -15.50 -4.23 0.60
C THR A 59 -14.44 -3.25 0.11
N ILE A 60 -13.43 -3.79 -0.57
CA ILE A 60 -12.49 -2.98 -1.35
C ILE A 60 -13.24 -2.39 -2.55
N SER A 61 -13.58 -1.10 -2.48
CA SER A 61 -14.37 -0.43 -3.52
C SER A 61 -13.51 0.12 -4.66
N ARG A 62 -12.28 0.55 -4.36
CA ARG A 62 -11.39 1.16 -5.34
C ARG A 62 -9.92 0.97 -4.97
N ILE A 63 -9.12 0.72 -6.00
CA ILE A 63 -7.66 0.80 -5.94
C ILE A 63 -7.20 1.64 -7.12
N SER A 64 -6.32 2.62 -6.90
CA SER A 64 -5.73 3.38 -8.00
C SER A 64 -4.33 3.86 -7.65
N LYS A 65 -3.48 3.94 -8.68
CA LYS A 65 -2.14 4.50 -8.54
C LYS A 65 -2.23 5.99 -8.24
N VAL A 66 -1.41 6.44 -7.31
CA VAL A 66 -1.09 7.84 -7.08
C VAL A 66 0.31 8.04 -7.65
N ASN A 67 0.38 8.85 -8.70
CA ASN A 67 1.67 9.26 -9.24
C ASN A 67 2.27 10.31 -8.32
N ASP A 68 3.30 9.91 -7.57
CA ASP A 68 4.14 10.82 -6.82
C ASP A 68 5.56 10.79 -7.41
N LEU A 69 6.23 11.94 -7.42
CA LEU A 69 7.57 12.14 -8.00
C LEU A 69 8.65 11.35 -7.23
N PHE A 70 8.37 10.97 -5.97
CA PHE A 70 9.33 10.28 -5.10
C PHE A 70 9.19 8.75 -5.09
N TYR A 71 7.96 8.21 -5.10
CA TYR A 71 7.69 6.76 -5.17
C TYR A 71 6.32 6.46 -5.78
N THR A 72 6.17 5.28 -6.40
CA THR A 72 4.84 4.79 -6.80
C THR A 72 4.07 4.42 -5.53
N SER A 73 2.91 5.02 -5.32
CA SER A 73 1.96 4.58 -4.30
C SER A 73 0.61 4.25 -4.94
N GLU A 74 -0.18 3.46 -4.24
CA GLU A 74 -1.55 3.14 -4.59
C GLU A 74 -2.42 3.56 -3.41
N PHE A 75 -3.63 4.06 -3.66
CA PHE A 75 -4.62 4.17 -2.60
C PHE A 75 -5.58 2.99 -2.70
N LEU A 76 -6.06 2.55 -1.53
CA LEU A 76 -7.10 1.55 -1.39
C LEU A 76 -8.25 2.14 -0.58
N GLU A 77 -9.46 2.04 -1.11
CA GLU A 77 -10.69 2.48 -0.46
C GLU A 77 -11.47 1.27 0.05
N LEU A 78 -11.81 1.27 1.34
CA LEU A 78 -12.76 0.36 1.97
C LEU A 78 -14.09 1.07 2.21
N ARG A 79 -15.19 0.35 2.02
CA ARG A 79 -16.55 0.79 2.35
C ARG A 79 -17.30 -0.28 3.12
N LYS A 80 -18.05 0.13 4.14
CA LYS A 80 -19.06 -0.74 4.77
C LYS A 80 -20.33 -0.88 3.94
#